data_AF-A0A357N1X6-F1
#
_entry.id   AF-A0A357N1X6-F1
#
_cell.length_a   1.000
_cell.length_b   1.000
_cell.length_c   1.000
_cell.angle_alpha   90.00
_cell.angle_beta   90.00
_cell.angle_gamma   90.00
#
_symmetry.space_group_name_H-M   'P 1'
#
loop_
_entity.id
_entity.type
_entity.pdbx_description
1 polymer ?
#
loop_
_entity_poly.entity_id
_entity_poly.type
_entity_poly.pdbx_seq_one_letter_code
_entity_poly.pdbx_strand_id
1 'polypeptide(L)'
;ENLPLLTARDQIKFVICSREDYDWAKGMLAEHDLVKRCTVFFSPSKGEITARQLADWIVEDRLPVRFQMQLHKILWNDEPGR
;
A
#
# COMPACT_ATOMS: atom_id res chain seq x y z
N GLU A 1 2.82 17.85 -7.89
CA GLU A 1 2.07 17.90 -9.16
C GLU A 1 2.13 16.60 -10.00
N ASN A 2 2.56 15.45 -9.46
CA ASN A 2 2.80 14.24 -10.30
C ASN A 2 1.61 13.27 -10.37
N LEU A 3 0.76 13.22 -9.35
CA LEU A 3 -0.37 12.26 -9.28
C LEU A 3 -1.35 12.38 -10.47
N PRO A 4 -1.66 13.58 -11.01
CA PRO A 4 -2.51 13.69 -12.19
C PRO A 4 -1.93 13.07 -13.46
N LEU A 5 -0.61 12.88 -13.53
CA LEU A 5 0.10 12.34 -14.70
C LEU A 5 0.12 10.81 -14.75
N LEU A 6 -0.38 10.14 -13.72
CA LEU A 6 -0.40 8.68 -13.63
C LEU A 6 -1.31 8.07 -14.69
N THR A 7 -0.85 6.96 -15.25
CA THR A 7 -1.52 6.16 -16.26
C THR A 7 -1.79 4.75 -15.74
N ALA A 8 -2.56 3.96 -16.49
CA ALA A 8 -2.83 2.57 -16.16
C ALA A 8 -1.57 1.66 -16.16
N ARG A 9 -0.45 2.14 -16.71
CA ARG A 9 0.84 1.42 -16.71
C ARG A 9 1.65 1.65 -15.43
N ASP A 10 1.27 2.67 -14.66
CA ASP A 10 1.95 3.03 -13.43
C ASP A 10 1.42 2.23 -12.24
N GLN A 11 2.19 2.28 -11.15
CA GLN A 11 1.83 1.63 -9.89
C GLN A 11 2.18 2.55 -8.73
N ILE A 12 1.25 2.69 -7.79
CA ILE A 12 1.53 3.32 -6.50
C ILE A 12 1.61 2.22 -5.44
N LYS A 13 2.58 2.34 -4.54
CA LYS A 13 2.67 1.49 -3.36
C LYS A 13 2.69 2.34 -2.11
N PHE A 14 1.72 2.12 -1.23
CA PHE A 14 1.72 2.63 0.13
C PHE A 14 2.32 1.58 1.06
N VAL A 15 3.32 1.99 1.84
CA VAL A 15 3.83 1.19 2.96
C VAL A 15 3.11 1.70 4.21
N ILE A 16 2.32 0.84 4.84
CA ILE A 16 1.46 1.18 5.96
C ILE A 16 2.17 0.79 7.26
N CYS A 17 2.45 1.77 8.12
CA CYS A 17 3.09 1.57 9.42
C CYS A 17 2.09 1.61 10.59
N SER A 18 0.91 2.21 10.41
CA SER A 18 -0.11 2.28 11.45
C SER A 18 -1.54 2.32 10.90
N ARG A 19 -2.54 2.41 11.79
CA ARG A 19 -3.93 2.62 11.39
C ARG A 19 -4.14 4.02 10.81
N GLU A 20 -3.47 5.02 11.35
CA GLU A 20 -3.52 6.41 10.87
C GLU A 20 -2.96 6.51 9.45
N ASP A 21 -1.85 5.82 9.15
CA ASP A 21 -1.30 5.73 7.79
C ASP A 21 -2.28 5.09 6.82
N TYR A 22 -2.97 4.03 7.25
CA TYR A 22 -3.98 3.34 6.45
C TYR A 22 -5.15 4.26 6.12
N ASP A 23 -5.69 4.98 7.12
CA ASP A 23 -6.80 5.89 6.95
C ASP A 23 -6.41 7.10 6.07
N TRP A 24 -5.18 7.62 6.24
CA TRP A 24 -4.63 8.65 5.36
C TRP A 24 -4.49 8.15 3.91
N ALA A 25 -3.93 6.96 3.70
CA ALA A 25 -3.76 6.38 2.37
C ALA A 25 -5.12 6.15 1.69
N LYS A 26 -6.14 5.72 2.43
CA LYS A 26 -7.54 5.67 1.94
C LYS A 26 -8.06 7.04 1.53
N GLY A 27 -7.79 8.08 2.32
CA GLY A 27 -8.12 9.46 1.96
C GLY A 27 -7.50 9.87 0.63
N MET A 28 -6.21 9.60 0.44
CA MET A 28 -5.48 9.88 -0.81
C MET A 28 -6.07 9.15 -2.02
N LEU A 29 -6.49 7.90 -1.86
CA LEU A 29 -7.16 7.13 -2.91
C LEU A 29 -8.43 7.83 -3.39
N ALA A 30 -9.24 8.31 -2.46
CA ALA A 30 -10.51 8.98 -2.74
C ALA A 30 -10.28 10.38 -3.32
N GLU A 31 -9.39 11.19 -2.72
CA GLU A 31 -9.11 12.56 -3.13
C GLU A 31 -8.57 12.65 -4.57
N HIS A 32 -7.75 11.68 -4.98
CA HIS A 32 -7.09 11.70 -6.29
C HIS A 32 -7.61 10.66 -7.30
N ASP A 33 -8.67 9.92 -6.96
CA ASP A 33 -9.23 8.83 -7.78
C ASP A 33 -8.16 7.80 -8.21
N LEU A 34 -7.17 7.52 -7.35
CA LEU A 34 -5.95 6.79 -7.75
C LEU A 34 -6.24 5.40 -8.31
N VAL A 35 -7.25 4.74 -7.77
CA VAL A 35 -7.66 3.38 -8.16
C VAL A 35 -8.26 3.34 -9.57
N LYS A 36 -8.82 4.46 -10.05
CA LYS A 36 -9.32 4.58 -11.44
C LYS A 36 -8.18 4.85 -12.42
N ARG A 37 -7.04 5.35 -11.93
CA ARG A 37 -5.90 5.76 -12.76
C ARG A 37 -4.90 4.63 -12.95
N CYS A 38 -4.55 3.93 -11.87
CA CYS A 38 -3.45 2.98 -11.86
C CYS A 38 -3.66 1.86 -10.83
N THR A 39 -2.78 0.86 -10.85
CA THR A 39 -2.80 -0.17 -9.80
C THR A 39 -2.21 0.39 -8.51
N VAL A 40 -2.94 0.23 -7.40
CA VAL A 40 -2.46 0.63 -6.07
C VAL A 40 -2.20 -0.59 -5.20
N PHE A 41 -1.02 -0.62 -4.59
CA PHE A 41 -0.58 -1.64 -3.64
C PHE A 41 -0.55 -1.10 -2.22
N PHE A 42 -1.07 -1.89 -1.29
CA PHE A 42 -0.90 -1.68 0.14
C PHE A 42 0.03 -2.77 0.68
N SER A 43 1.09 -2.35 1.36
CA SER A 43 2.10 -3.22 1.93
C SER A 43 2.28 -2.95 3.41
N PRO A 44 2.31 -3.97 4.28
CA PRO A 44 2.57 -3.76 5.69
C PRO A 44 4.05 -3.45 5.90
N SER A 45 4.35 -2.46 6.74
CA SER A 45 5.71 -2.23 7.22
C SER A 45 6.13 -3.35 8.16
N LYS A 46 7.33 -3.89 7.98
CA LYS A 46 7.84 -4.97 8.85
C LYS A 46 8.10 -4.42 10.26
N GLY A 47 7.50 -5.06 11.27
CA GLY A 47 7.71 -4.73 12.68
C GLY A 47 6.71 -3.74 13.26
N GLU A 48 6.07 -2.92 12.42
CA GLU A 48 5.10 -1.91 12.87
C GLU A 48 3.66 -2.47 12.89
N ILE A 49 3.25 -3.16 11.82
CA ILE A 49 1.97 -3.87 11.76
C ILE A 49 2.13 -5.27 11.17
N THR A 50 1.24 -6.17 11.56
CA THR A 50 1.20 -7.51 10.96
C THR A 50 0.51 -7.48 9.59
N ALA A 51 0.90 -8.41 8.72
CA ALA A 51 0.24 -8.63 7.44
C ALA A 51 -1.25 -8.94 7.59
N ARG A 52 -1.62 -9.68 8.65
CA ARG A 52 -3.01 -9.99 8.97
C ARG A 52 -3.81 -8.73 9.27
N GLN A 53 -3.31 -7.85 10.14
CA GLN A 53 -4.01 -6.60 10.47
C GLN A 53 -4.33 -5.76 9.24
N LEU A 54 -3.35 -5.57 8.35
CA LEU A 54 -3.58 -4.82 7.12
C LEU A 54 -4.58 -5.53 6.18
N ALA A 55 -4.50 -6.86 6.06
CA ALA A 55 -5.45 -7.63 5.26
C ALA A 55 -6.89 -7.52 5.80
N ASP A 56 -7.05 -7.62 7.12
CA ASP A 56 -8.34 -7.50 7.79
C ASP A 56 -8.96 -6.12 7.52
N TRP A 57 -8.19 -5.03 7.63
CA TRP A 57 -8.67 -3.67 7.32
C TRP A 57 -9.09 -3.53 5.85
N ILE A 58 -8.29 -4.01 4.90
CA ILE A 58 -8.62 -3.96 3.47
C ILE A 58 -9.92 -4.71 3.17
N VAL A 59 -10.13 -5.88 3.78
CA VAL A 59 -11.34 -6.68 3.59
C VAL A 59 -12.55 -6.02 4.23
N GLU A 60 -12.42 -5.53 5.47
CA GLU A 60 -13.46 -4.81 6.21
C GLU A 60 -14.00 -3.62 5.41
N ASP A 61 -13.10 -2.81 4.87
CA ASP A 61 -13.43 -1.62 4.08
C ASP A 61 -13.76 -1.91 2.61
N ARG A 62 -13.61 -3.17 2.17
CA ARG A 62 -13.71 -3.58 0.75
C ARG A 62 -12.88 -2.69 -0.17
N LEU A 63 -11.68 -2.33 0.28
CA LEU A 63 -10.86 -1.34 -0.40
C LEU A 63 -10.32 -1.94 -1.72
N PRO A 64 -10.51 -1.29 -2.88
CA PRO A 64 -10.15 -1.85 -4.19
C PRO A 64 -8.64 -1.73 -4.48
N VAL A 65 -7.80 -2.20 -3.56
CA VAL A 65 -6.34 -2.18 -3.64
C VAL A 65 -5.79 -3.61 -3.73
N ARG A 66 -4.54 -3.75 -4.14
CA ARG A 66 -3.82 -5.03 -4.10
C ARG A 66 -2.98 -5.10 -2.83
N PHE A 67 -3.06 -6.22 -2.13
CA PHE A 67 -2.17 -6.49 -1.02
C PHE A 67 -0.80 -6.99 -1.55
N GLN A 68 0.30 -6.46 -1.01
CA GLN A 68 1.66 -6.90 -1.37
C GLN A 68 2.54 -7.05 -0.13
N MET A 69 3.16 -8.21 0.05
CA MET A 69 4.21 -8.40 1.05
C MET A 69 5.54 -7.78 0.59
N GLN A 70 6.28 -7.20 1.52
CA GLN A 70 7.68 -6.81 1.29
C GLN A 70 8.58 -8.05 1.35
N LEU A 71 8.58 -8.86 0.28
CA LEU A 71 9.29 -10.15 0.25
C LEU A 71 10.77 -10.04 0.62
N HIS A 72 11.46 -8.97 0.22
CA HIS A 72 12.86 -8.78 0.57
C HIS A 72 13.09 -8.67 2.09
N LYS A 73 12.16 -8.05 2.83
CA LYS A 73 12.23 -8.00 4.30
C LYS A 73 12.00 -9.36 4.96
N ILE A 74 11.30 -10.27 4.29
CA ILE A 74 11.07 -11.64 4.77
C ILE A 74 12.29 -12.51 4.47
N LEU A 75 12.83 -12.40 3.26
CA LEU A 75 13.91 -13.25 2.76
C LEU A 75 15.29 -12.82 3.27
N TRP A 76 15.55 -11.50 3.30
CA TRP A 76 16.88 -10.92 3.59
C TRP A 76 16.85 -9.83 4.67
N ASN A 77 15.72 -9.64 5.34
CA ASN A 77 15.58 -8.59 6.36
C ASN A 77 15.96 -7.19 5.80
N ASP A 78 16.88 -6.48 6.46
CA ASP A 78 17.34 -5.15 6.03
C ASP A 78 18.70 -5.19 5.33
N GLU A 79 19.14 -6.36 4.83
CA GLU A 79 20.41 -6.46 4.12
C GLU A 79 20.38 -5.65 2.81
N PRO A 80 21.30 -4.67 2.63
CA PRO A 80 21.40 -3.91 1.40
C PRO A 80 22.06 -4.73 0.27
N GLY A 81 21.46 -4.71 -0.93
CA GLY A 81 22.13 -5.11 -2.17
C GLY A 81 22.09 -6.60 -2.54
N ARG A 82 21.13 -7.39 -2.04
CA ARG A 82 20.88 -8.78 -2.49
C ARG A 82 19.58 -8.93 -3.24
#